data_AF-A0A653TXD5-F1
#
_entry.id   AF-A0A653TXD5-F1
#
_cell.length_a   1.000
_cell.length_b   1.000
_cell.length_c   1.000
_cell.angle_alpha   90.00
_cell.angle_beta   90.00
_cell.angle_gamma   90.00
#
_symmetry.space_group_name_H-M   'P 1'
#
loop_
_entity.id
_entity.type
_entity.pdbx_description
1 polymer ?
#
loop_
_entity_poly.entity_id
_entity_poly.type
_entity_poly.pdbx_seq_one_letter_code
_entity_poly.pdbx_strand_id
1 'polypeptide(L)'
;MIERELLVANKLGLHARATAKLVQVLSGFRCNATLVAKGREVNAKSIMGVMLLAAGHGTQVVLRLDGEDEAAAMEAAAALFERRFDEEG
;
A
#
# COMPACT_ATOMS: atom_id res chain seq x y z
N MET A 1 -7.55 -8.85 12.15
CA MET A 1 -7.34 -7.46 11.72
C MET A 1 -6.12 -6.83 12.40
N ILE A 2 -5.19 -6.33 11.59
CA ILE A 2 -4.04 -5.52 12.00
C ILE A 2 -3.95 -4.23 11.18
N GLU A 3 -3.33 -3.20 11.73
CA GLU A 3 -3.08 -1.94 11.03
C GLU A 3 -1.67 -1.39 11.30
N ARG A 4 -1.11 -0.67 10.31
CA ARG A 4 0.21 -0.05 10.42
C ARG A 4 0.28 1.25 9.61
N GLU A 5 0.90 2.28 10.19
CA GLU A 5 1.30 3.48 9.48
C GLU A 5 2.55 3.21 8.63
N LEU A 6 2.49 3.58 7.35
CA LEU A 6 3.57 3.44 6.37
C LEU A 6 3.84 4.79 5.69
N LEU A 7 5.11 5.11 5.48
CA LEU A 7 5.54 6.32 4.80
C LEU A 7 5.73 6.07 3.30
N VAL A 8 5.06 6.87 2.46
CA VAL A 8 5.33 6.89 1.02
C VAL A 8 6.62 7.66 0.76
N ALA A 9 7.76 6.96 0.74
CA ALA A 9 9.10 7.56 0.64
C ALA A 9 9.67 7.62 -0.79
N ASN A 10 8.98 7.05 -1.78
CA ASN A 10 9.40 7.09 -3.18
C ASN A 10 9.01 8.44 -3.84
N LYS A 11 9.79 8.91 -4.82
CA LYS A 11 9.74 10.29 -5.33
C LYS A 11 8.40 10.63 -5.96
N LEU A 12 7.83 9.70 -6.73
CA LEU A 12 6.57 9.92 -7.45
C LEU A 12 5.31 9.58 -6.64
N GLY A 13 5.49 9.08 -5.40
CA GLY A 13 4.38 8.59 -4.57
C GLY A 13 3.71 7.33 -5.12
N LEU A 14 2.45 7.08 -4.74
CA LEU A 14 1.65 5.95 -5.25
C LEU A 14 1.13 6.18 -6.68
N HIS A 15 2.05 6.49 -7.60
CA HIS A 15 1.83 6.55 -9.04
C HIS A 15 1.55 5.15 -9.62
N ALA A 16 1.31 5.06 -10.94
CA ALA A 16 0.86 3.83 -11.60
C ALA A 16 1.77 2.61 -11.34
N ARG A 17 3.11 2.78 -11.41
CA ARG A 17 4.05 1.66 -11.21
C ARG A 17 4.12 1.21 -9.75
N ALA A 18 4.25 2.15 -8.81
CA ALA A 18 4.24 1.84 -7.38
C ALA A 18 2.92 1.17 -6.96
N THR A 19 1.79 1.70 -7.45
CA THR A 19 0.46 1.12 -7.23
C THR A 19 0.35 -0.30 -7.79
N ALA A 20 0.81 -0.54 -9.02
CA ALA A 20 0.78 -1.88 -9.61
C ALA A 20 1.58 -2.89 -8.77
N LYS A 21 2.77 -2.50 -8.27
CA LYS A 21 3.56 -3.34 -7.36
C LYS A 21 2.84 -3.63 -6.04
N LEU A 22 2.23 -2.61 -5.42
CA LEU A 22 1.46 -2.78 -4.18
C LEU A 22 0.29 -3.75 -4.38
N VAL A 23 -0.49 -3.53 -5.44
CA VAL A 23 -1.63 -4.39 -5.78
C VAL A 23 -1.17 -5.80 -6.09
N GLN A 24 -0.07 -5.97 -6.82
CA GLN A 24 0.48 -7.30 -7.13
C GLN A 24 0.89 -8.05 -5.86
N VAL A 25 1.59 -7.38 -4.93
CA VAL A 25 1.95 -7.97 -3.64
C VAL A 25 0.70 -8.36 -2.86
N LEU A 26 -0.25 -7.45 -2.66
CA LEU A 26 -1.43 -7.69 -1.82
C LEU A 26 -2.43 -8.67 -2.45
N SER A 27 -2.48 -8.79 -3.77
CA SER A 27 -3.36 -9.72 -4.48
C SER A 27 -2.95 -11.19 -4.34
N GLY A 28 -1.71 -11.46 -3.91
CA GLY A 28 -1.25 -12.81 -3.58
C GLY A 28 -1.79 -13.35 -2.24
N PHE A 29 -2.40 -12.49 -1.43
CA PHE A 29 -2.92 -12.82 -0.10
C PHE A 29 -4.45 -12.88 -0.09
N ARG A 30 -5.03 -13.63 0.84
CA ARG A 30 -6.47 -13.82 1.01
C ARG A 30 -7.12 -12.72 1.85
N CYS A 31 -6.36 -12.07 2.73
CA CYS A 31 -6.87 -11.02 3.60
C CYS A 31 -7.46 -9.85 2.80
N ASN A 32 -8.48 -9.19 3.35
CA ASN A 32 -8.92 -7.91 2.83
C ASN A 32 -7.82 -6.87 3.09
N ALA A 33 -7.65 -5.92 2.17
CA ALA A 33 -6.62 -4.91 2.29
C ALA A 33 -7.19 -3.52 1.98
N THR A 34 -7.03 -2.62 2.93
CA THR A 34 -7.59 -1.28 2.92
C THR A 34 -6.47 -0.28 3.15
N LEU A 35 -6.40 0.75 2.31
CA LEU A 35 -5.44 1.84 2.45
C LEU A 35 -6.19 3.13 2.79
N VAL A 36 -5.75 3.81 3.86
CA VAL A 36 -6.35 5.06 4.32
C VAL A 36 -5.33 6.18 4.22
N ALA A 37 -5.71 7.28 3.58
CA ALA A 37 -4.93 8.52 3.57
C ALA A 37 -5.84 9.72 3.31
N LYS A 38 -5.49 10.89 3.87
CA LYS A 38 -6.21 12.15 3.60
C LYS A 38 -7.73 12.05 3.83
N GLY A 39 -8.15 11.30 4.85
CA GLY A 39 -9.56 11.07 5.19
C GLY A 39 -10.33 10.18 4.20
N ARG A 40 -9.63 9.52 3.27
CA ARG A 40 -10.23 8.60 2.28
C ARG A 40 -9.73 7.19 2.53
N GLU A 41 -10.61 6.23 2.29
CA GLU A 41 -10.34 4.80 2.42
C GLU A 41 -10.59 4.13 1.07
N VAL A 42 -9.65 3.27 0.63
CA VAL A 42 -9.73 2.57 -0.65
C VAL A 42 -9.29 1.12 -0.50
N ASN A 43 -9.80 0.24 -1.36
CA ASN A 43 -9.29 -1.13 -1.47
C ASN A 43 -7.85 -1.09 -2.02
N ALA A 44 -6.90 -1.56 -1.22
CA ALA A 44 -5.47 -1.57 -1.55
C ALA A 44 -5.09 -2.59 -2.63
N LYS A 45 -6.01 -3.50 -3.01
CA LYS A 45 -5.90 -4.41 -4.15
C LYS A 45 -6.52 -3.85 -5.44
N SER A 46 -7.06 -2.63 -5.42
CA SER A 46 -7.58 -1.96 -6.61
C SER A 46 -6.60 -0.91 -7.12
N ILE A 47 -6.04 -1.11 -8.31
CA ILE A 47 -5.13 -0.14 -8.95
C ILE A 47 -5.80 1.24 -9.05
N MET A 48 -7.04 1.30 -9.53
CA MET A 48 -7.78 2.57 -9.64
C MET A 48 -8.04 3.21 -8.28
N GLY A 49 -8.39 2.42 -7.26
CA GLY A 49 -8.64 2.92 -5.91
C GLY A 49 -7.40 3.60 -5.31
N VAL A 50 -6.26 2.92 -5.36
CA VAL A 50 -5.00 3.43 -4.82
C VAL A 50 -4.51 4.66 -5.58
N MET A 51 -4.61 4.69 -6.91
CA MET A 51 -4.23 5.88 -7.70
C MET A 51 -5.11 7.10 -7.34
N LEU A 52 -6.41 6.90 -7.14
CA LEU A 52 -7.33 7.98 -6.75
C LEU A 52 -7.08 8.53 -5.34
N LEU A 53 -6.37 7.79 -4.48
CA LEU A 53 -5.96 8.26 -3.16
C LEU A 53 -4.95 9.42 -3.26
N ALA A 54 -4.20 9.51 -4.38
CA ALA A 54 -3.24 10.55 -4.66
C ALA A 54 -2.24 10.77 -3.50
N ALA A 55 -1.74 9.69 -2.91
CA ALA A 55 -0.74 9.71 -1.86
C ALA A 55 0.65 9.96 -2.48
N GLY A 56 1.11 11.21 -2.40
CA GLY A 56 2.41 11.65 -2.90
C GLY A 56 3.55 11.34 -1.94
N HIS A 57 4.78 11.63 -2.35
CA HIS A 57 5.96 11.58 -1.49
C HIS A 57 5.73 12.27 -0.14
N GLY A 58 6.13 11.64 0.95
CA GLY A 58 5.97 12.13 2.32
C GLY A 58 4.58 11.91 2.92
N THR A 59 3.64 11.32 2.17
CA THR A 59 2.31 11.01 2.71
C THR A 59 2.40 9.84 3.68
N GLN A 60 1.88 10.02 4.89
CA GLN A 60 1.56 8.92 5.81
C GLN A 60 0.27 8.22 5.33
N VAL A 61 0.33 6.90 5.19
CA VAL A 61 -0.85 6.07 4.89
C VAL A 61 -1.02 5.01 5.97
N VAL A 62 -2.25 4.65 6.29
CA VAL A 62 -2.54 3.50 7.17
C VAL A 62 -2.94 2.34 6.28
N LEU A 63 -2.20 1.24 6.36
CA LEU A 63 -2.59 -0.04 5.77
C LEU A 63 -3.31 -0.86 6.82
N ARG A 64 -4.54 -1.26 6.52
CA ARG A 64 -5.36 -2.16 7.34
C ARG A 64 -5.54 -3.47 6.60
N LEU A 65 -5.24 -4.58 7.28
CA LEU A 65 -5.38 -5.92 6.73
C LEU A 65 -6.26 -6.74 7.67
N ASP A 66 -7.19 -7.49 7.08
CA ASP A 66 -8.09 -8.36 7.84
C ASP A 66 -8.25 -9.72 7.18
N GLY A 67 -7.73 -10.77 7.81
CA GLY A 67 -7.85 -12.15 7.35
C GLY A 67 -6.72 -13.07 7.81
N GLU A 68 -6.77 -14.32 7.36
CA GLU A 68 -5.88 -15.41 7.84
C GLU A 68 -4.38 -15.15 7.61
N ASP A 69 -4.03 -14.45 6.54
CA ASP A 69 -2.65 -14.16 6.14
C ASP A 69 -2.27 -12.67 6.30
N GLU A 70 -3.04 -11.93 7.11
CA GLU A 70 -2.85 -10.49 7.32
C GLU A 70 -1.43 -10.12 7.80
N ALA A 71 -0.84 -10.91 8.68
CA ALA A 71 0.52 -10.67 9.19
C ALA A 71 1.58 -10.81 8.08
N ALA A 72 1.50 -11.87 7.27
CA ALA A 72 2.42 -12.08 6.16
C ALA A 72 2.25 -11.01 5.07
N ALA A 73 1.01 -10.62 4.79
CA ALA A 73 0.69 -9.54 3.85
C ALA A 73 1.21 -8.18 4.34
N MET A 74 1.14 -7.89 5.65
CA MET A 74 1.66 -6.67 6.25
C MET A 74 3.18 -6.59 6.09
N GLU A 75 3.89 -7.67 6.40
CA GLU A 75 5.35 -7.73 6.26
C GLU A 75 5.77 -7.53 4.79
N ALA A 76 5.11 -8.21 3.85
CA ALA A 76 5.40 -8.06 2.43
C ALA A 76 5.13 -6.63 1.92
N ALA A 77 4.03 -6.01 2.35
CA ALA A 77 3.71 -4.63 2.01
C ALA A 77 4.70 -3.64 2.63
N ALA A 78 4.98 -3.75 3.93
CA ALA A 78 5.94 -2.89 4.62
C ALA A 78 7.33 -2.96 3.96
N ALA A 79 7.81 -4.16 3.64
CA ALA A 79 9.07 -4.35 2.93
C ALA A 79 9.07 -3.67 1.54
N LEU A 80 7.95 -3.66 0.82
CA LEU A 80 7.83 -2.95 -0.46
C LEU A 80 7.92 -1.42 -0.29
N PHE A 81 7.28 -0.87 0.75
CA PHE A 81 7.36 0.55 1.09
C PHE A 81 8.79 0.95 1.50
N GLU A 82 9.47 0.14 2.30
CA GLU A 82 10.87 0.34 2.71
C GLU A 82 11.83 0.35 1.52
N ARG A 83 11.61 -0.54 0.54
CA ARG A 83 12.36 -0.55 -0.73
C ARG A 83 11.96 0.59 -1.69
N ARG A 84 11.07 1.50 -1.27
CA ARG A 84 10.57 2.62 -2.09
C ARG A 84 10.02 2.16 -3.43
N PHE A 85 9.29 1.04 -3.43
CA PHE A 85 8.74 0.42 -4.64
C PHE A 85 9.78 0.10 -5.71
N ASP A 86 11.03 -0.13 -5.29
CA ASP A 86 12.20 -0.31 -6.13
C ASP A 86 12.29 0.78 -7.23
N GLU A 87 11.96 2.03 -6.89
CA GLU A 87 12.30 3.19 -7.72
C GLU A 87 13.82 3.32 -7.77
N GLU A 88 14.37 3.31 -8.99
CA GLU A 88 15.76 3.71 -9.22
C GLU A 88 15.91 5.19 -8.84
N GLY A 89 16.88 5.45 -7.98
CA GLY A 89 17.20 6.79 -7.48
C GLY A 89 17.88 7.64 -8.52
#